data_AF-A0A6N8I4H8-F1
#
_entry.id   AF-A0A6N8I4H8-F1
#
_cell.length_a   1.000
_cell.length_b   1.000
_cell.length_c   1.000
_cell.angle_alpha   90.00
_cell.angle_beta   90.00
_cell.angle_gamma   90.00
#
_symmetry.space_group_name_H-M   'P 1'
#
loop_
_entity.id
_entity.type
_entity.pdbx_description
1 polymer ?
#
loop_
_entity_poly.entity_id
_entity_poly.type
_entity_poly.pdbx_seq_one_letter_code
_entity_poly.pdbx_strand_id
1 'polypeptide(L)' 'MKKQQTFTDIEYSCRKKKTRWEEFLEIMDEIIPWDEWVGIIEPYYPHGKRGRPPMGIERMLRM' A
#
# COMPACT_ATOMS: atom_id res chain seq x y z
N MET A 1 -8.78 -25.43 2.69
CA MET A 1 -9.03 -25.74 4.12
C MET A 1 -9.03 -24.43 4.89
N LYS A 2 -10.12 -24.07 5.59
CA LYS A 2 -10.14 -22.87 6.44
C LYS A 2 -9.31 -23.17 7.70
N LYS A 3 -8.24 -22.39 7.94
CA LYS A 3 -7.47 -22.47 9.20
C LYS A 3 -8.35 -21.97 10.34
N GLN A 4 -8.57 -22.81 11.34
CA GLN A 4 -9.24 -22.40 12.57
C GLN A 4 -8.26 -21.59 13.41
N GLN A 5 -8.59 -20.34 13.68
CA GLN A 5 -7.79 -19.48 14.54
C GLN A 5 -8.01 -19.89 16.00
N THR A 6 -6.92 -20.09 16.73
CA THR A 6 -6.94 -20.41 18.16
C THR A 6 -7.05 -19.13 19.00
N PHE A 7 -7.52 -19.24 20.24
CA PHE A 7 -7.57 -18.08 21.16
C PHE A 7 -6.21 -17.40 21.32
N THR A 8 -5.13 -18.20 21.30
CA THR A 8 -3.75 -17.69 21.29
C THR A 8 -3.44 -16.90 20.03
N ASP A 9 -3.86 -17.33 18.83
CA ASP A 9 -3.64 -16.58 17.59
C ASP A 9 -4.31 -15.20 17.63
N ILE A 10 -5.51 -15.12 18.21
CA ILE A 10 -6.24 -13.87 18.40
C ILE A 10 -5.52 -12.97 19.42
N GLU A 11 -5.09 -13.52 20.56
CA GLU A 11 -4.34 -12.76 21.57
C GLU A 11 -3.03 -12.17 21.01
N TYR A 12 -2.27 -12.96 20.22
CA TYR A 12 -1.03 -12.50 19.61
C TYR A 12 -1.25 -11.53 18.44
N SER A 13 -2.38 -11.63 17.71
CA SER A 13 -2.70 -10.73 16.59
C SER A 13 -2.78 -9.26 17.02
N CYS A 14 -3.28 -8.99 18.22
CA CYS A 14 -3.40 -7.64 18.78
C CYS A 14 -2.07 -7.09 19.36
N ARG A 15 -1.04 -7.94 19.51
CA ARG A 15 0.29 -7.56 20.02
C ARG A 15 1.32 -7.33 18.91
N LYS A 16 0.90 -7.35 17.64
CA LYS A 16 1.82 -7.12 16.53
C LYS A 16 2.38 -5.70 16.65
N LYS A 17 3.65 -5.58 17.05
CA LYS A 17 4.35 -4.30 17.07
C LYS A 17 4.33 -3.76 15.65
N LYS A 18 3.87 -2.53 15.48
CA LYS A 18 4.05 -1.80 14.23
C LYS A 18 5.53 -1.78 13.93
N THR A 19 5.87 -2.19 12.72
CA THR A 19 7.23 -2.07 12.22
C THR A 19 7.50 -0.61 11.89
N ARG A 20 8.76 -0.19 11.96
CA ARG A 20 9.16 1.18 11.59
C ARG A 20 8.73 1.56 10.18
N TRP A 21 8.60 0.59 9.28
CA TRP A 21 8.10 0.77 7.92
C TRP A 21 6.61 1.08 7.88
N GLU A 22 5.80 0.34 8.65
CA GLU A 22 4.36 0.60 8.75
C GLU A 22 4.11 2.00 9.35
N GLU A 23 4.84 2.39 10.40
CA GLU A 23 4.74 3.74 10.99
C GLU A 23 5.14 4.84 10.01
N PHE A 24 6.20 4.62 9.23
CA PHE A 24 6.65 5.56 8.21
C PHE A 24 5.60 5.75 7.10
N LEU A 25 5.02 4.64 6.61
CA LEU A 25 3.97 4.70 5.59
C LEU A 25 2.71 5.41 6.09
N GLU A 26 2.30 5.16 7.34
CA GLU A 26 1.17 5.87 7.95
C GLU A 26 1.41 7.39 8.01
N ILE A 27 2.62 7.81 8.40
CA ILE A 27 2.98 9.24 8.43
C ILE A 27 2.99 9.83 7.01
N MET A 28 3.50 9.08 6.02
CA MET A 28 3.50 9.54 4.63
C MET A 28 2.08 9.71 4.08
N ASP A 29 1.17 8.79 4.41
CA ASP A 29 -0.24 8.87 4.01
C ASP A 29 -0.97 10.07 4.63
N GLU A 30 -0.58 10.51 5.82
CA GLU A 30 -1.14 11.71 6.45
C GLU A 30 -0.60 13.00 5.85
N ILE A 31 0.70 13.04 5.51
CA ILE A 31 1.38 14.26 5.08
C ILE A 31 1.23 14.53 3.58
N ILE A 32 1.19 13.49 2.75
CA ILE A 32 1.28 13.63 1.30
C ILE A 32 -0.12 13.62 0.65
N PRO A 33 -0.48 14.64 -0.16
CA PRO A 33 -1.72 14.64 -0.91
C PRO A 33 -1.59 13.73 -2.15
N TRP A 34 -1.72 12.42 -1.94
CA TRP A 34 -1.49 11.42 -3.00
C TRP A 34 -2.38 11.61 -4.23
N ASP A 35 -3.62 12.02 -4.05
CA ASP A 35 -4.57 12.20 -5.16
C ASP A 35 -4.11 13.31 -6.12
N GLU A 36 -3.60 14.42 -5.57
CA GLU A 36 -3.03 15.51 -6.36
C GLU A 36 -1.79 15.06 -7.12
N TRP A 37 -0.92 14.28 -6.47
CA TRP A 37 0.29 13.76 -7.08
C TRP A 37 0.00 12.79 -8.22
N VAL A 38 -0.97 11.89 -8.03
CA VAL A 38 -1.43 10.98 -9.07
C VAL A 38 -1.98 11.78 -10.25
N GLY A 39 -2.80 12.81 -10.01
CA GLY A 39 -3.34 13.67 -11.07
C GLY A 39 -2.28 14.45 -11.85
N ILE A 40 -1.16 14.83 -11.22
CA ILE A 40 -0.03 15.45 -11.91
C ILE A 40 0.71 14.45 -12.81
N ILE A 41 0.83 13.19 -12.38
CA ILE A 41 1.61 12.14 -13.06
C ILE A 41 0.80 11.44 -14.16
N GLU A 42 -0.51 11.28 -13.97
CA GLU A 42 -1.42 10.57 -14.87
C GLU A 42 -1.28 10.96 -16.35
N PRO A 43 -1.19 12.25 -16.74
CA PRO A 43 -1.04 12.66 -18.13
C PRO A 43 0.25 12.14 -18.81
N TYR A 44 1.29 11.91 -18.02
CA TYR A 44 2.60 11.45 -18.49
C TYR A 44 2.77 9.94 -18.35
N TYR A 45 1.84 9.27 -17.67
CA TYR A 45 1.99 7.87 -17.35
C TYR A 45 1.67 6.97 -18.56
N PRO A 46 2.50 5.97 -18.86
CA PRO A 46 2.24 5.07 -19.98
C PRO A 46 0.93 4.29 -19.73
N HIS A 47 0.06 4.26 -20.74
CA HIS A 47 -1.21 3.54 -20.67
C HIS A 47 -1.13 2.09 -21.16
N GLY A 48 0.08 1.59 -21.46
CA GLY A 48 0.34 0.17 -21.71
C GLY A 48 -0.47 -0.44 -22.87
N LYS A 49 -0.36 0.09 -24.09
CA LYS A 49 -1.08 -0.48 -25.25
C LYS A 49 -0.51 -1.82 -25.74
N ARG A 50 0.72 -2.20 -25.36
CA ARG A 50 1.40 -3.43 -25.81
C ARG A 50 2.43 -3.90 -24.77
N GLY A 51 2.46 -5.20 -24.45
CA GLY A 51 3.39 -5.79 -23.48
C GLY A 51 2.82 -5.89 -22.06
N ARG A 52 3.70 -5.92 -21.04
CA ARG A 52 3.27 -5.95 -19.63
C ARG A 52 2.61 -4.61 -19.28
N PRO A 53 1.40 -4.61 -18.70
CA PRO A 53 0.77 -3.36 -18.29
C PRO A 53 1.64 -2.66 -17.23
N PRO A 54 1.78 -1.34 -17.32
CA PRO A 54 2.47 -0.56 -16.31
C PRO A 54 1.74 -0.71 -14.97
N MET A 55 2.50 -0.68 -13.88
CA MET A 55 1.96 -0.82 -12.53
C MET A 55 1.07 0.41 -12.21
N GLY A 56 0.06 0.30 -11.36
CA GLY A 56 -0.74 1.48 -11.00
C GLY A 56 0.14 2.57 -10.38
N ILE A 57 -0.10 3.84 -10.73
CA ILE A 57 0.70 5.00 -10.26
C ILE A 57 0.78 5.01 -8.73
N GLU A 58 -0.38 4.88 -8.06
CA GLU A 58 -0.46 4.77 -6.60
C GLU A 58 0.40 3.63 -6.05
N ARG A 59 0.37 2.48 -6.72
CA ARG A 59 1.12 1.29 -6.29
C ARG A 59 2.63 1.44 -6.50
N MET A 60 3.06 2.34 -7.37
CA MET A 60 4.47 2.72 -7.50
C MET A 60 4.88 3.75 -6.46
N LEU A 61 3.97 4.66 -6.08
CA LEU A 61 4.24 5.73 -5.13
C LEU A 61 4.15 5.28 -3.66
N ARG A 62 3.26 4.33 -3.34
CA ARG A 62 2.95 3.86 -1.97
C ARG A 62 3.60 2.51 -1.62
N MET A 63 4.74 2.17 -2.25
CA MET A 63 5.36 0.84 -2.13
C MET A 63 5.83 0.52 -0.70
#